data_AF-A0A091EZS7-F1
#
_entry.id   AF-A0A091EZS7-F1
#
_cell.length_a   1.000
_cell.length_b   1.000
_cell.length_c   1.000
_cell.angle_alpha   90.00
_cell.angle_beta   90.00
_cell.angle_gamma   90.00
#
_symmetry.space_group_name_H-M   'P 1'
#
loop_
_entity.id
_entity.type
_entity.pdbx_description
1 polymer ?
#
loop_
_entity_poly.entity_id
_entity_poly.type
_entity_poly.pdbx_seq_one_letter_code
_entity_poly.pdbx_strand_id
1 'polypeptide(L)'
;YYTNIPGSCNFEIQDQEWTTVCGLIQDTTDDFDWSISNSAAQTSPHTDHTPGKGQSFLYVNSSAQKEGDSARITTSKFFPASLGVCRVRFWFWMFASRQTGVLKVKTLLLH
;
A
#
# COMPACT_ATOMS: atom_id res chain seq x y z
N TYR A 1 0.73 -2.12 -18.12
CA TYR A 1 2.00 -2.86 -17.98
C TYR A 1 2.84 -2.18 -16.89
N TYR A 2 2.68 -2.62 -15.64
CA TYR A 2 3.27 -2.00 -14.43
C TYR A 2 4.65 -2.57 -14.07
N THR A 3 5.28 -3.32 -14.97
CA THR A 3 6.04 -4.51 -14.57
C THR A 3 7.53 -4.31 -14.29
N ASN A 4 8.02 -3.10 -13.96
CA ASN A 4 9.46 -2.91 -13.64
C ASN A 4 9.80 -1.82 -12.62
N ILE A 5 8.82 -1.15 -12.02
CA ILE A 5 9.09 -0.07 -11.05
C ILE A 5 8.65 -0.54 -9.66
N PRO A 6 9.57 -0.66 -8.67
CA PRO A 6 9.20 -0.98 -7.29
C PRO A 6 8.11 -0.03 -6.76
N GLY A 7 7.05 -0.59 -6.19
CA GLY A 7 5.87 0.13 -5.72
C GLY A 7 4.83 0.48 -6.79
N SER A 8 5.10 0.25 -8.08
CA SER A 8 4.08 0.40 -9.14
C SER A 8 3.21 -0.85 -9.20
N CYS A 9 2.13 -0.88 -8.42
CA CYS A 9 1.30 -2.07 -8.29
C CYS A 9 -0.20 -1.77 -8.31
N ASN A 10 -0.97 -2.69 -8.88
CA ASN A 10 -2.43 -2.69 -8.85
C ASN A 10 -3.01 -3.83 -7.99
N PHE A 11 -2.16 -4.63 -7.33
CA PHE A 11 -2.53 -5.67 -6.38
C PHE A 11 -3.41 -6.83 -6.89
N GLU A 12 -3.71 -6.89 -8.20
CA GLU A 12 -4.47 -7.98 -8.82
C GLU A 12 -3.59 -9.22 -9.05
N ILE A 13 -3.32 -9.96 -7.98
CA ILE A 13 -2.37 -11.08 -7.94
C ILE A 13 -3.09 -12.33 -7.44
N GLN A 14 -2.88 -13.46 -8.13
CA GLN A 14 -3.55 -14.72 -7.79
C GLN A 14 -2.65 -15.61 -6.93
N ASP A 15 -1.55 -16.10 -7.50
CA ASP A 15 -0.74 -17.18 -6.90
C ASP A 15 0.67 -16.75 -6.49
N GLN A 16 0.92 -15.44 -6.39
CA GLN A 16 2.23 -14.88 -6.09
C GLN A 16 2.18 -13.92 -4.90
N GLU A 17 3.28 -13.85 -4.15
CA GLU A 17 3.42 -12.90 -3.05
C GLU A 17 3.44 -11.46 -3.56
N TRP A 18 2.49 -10.65 -3.07
CA TRP A 18 2.34 -9.27 -3.52
C TRP A 18 3.58 -8.42 -3.26
N THR A 19 4.30 -8.69 -2.18
CA THR A 19 5.59 -8.04 -1.86
C THR A 19 6.60 -8.22 -3.00
N THR A 20 6.67 -9.43 -3.55
CA THR A 20 7.60 -9.76 -4.65
C THR A 20 7.16 -9.12 -5.96
N VAL A 21 5.89 -9.29 -6.35
CA VAL A 21 5.36 -8.77 -7.63
C VAL A 21 5.36 -7.24 -7.66
N CYS A 22 4.98 -6.61 -6.56
CA CYS A 22 4.92 -5.16 -6.45
C CYS A 22 6.28 -4.52 -6.16
N GLY A 23 7.32 -5.30 -5.85
CA GLY A 23 8.60 -4.76 -5.39
C GLY A 23 8.44 -3.93 -4.12
N LEU A 24 7.67 -4.43 -3.16
CA LEU A 24 7.42 -3.83 -1.86
C LEU A 24 7.93 -4.77 -0.76
N ILE A 25 8.39 -4.20 0.34
CA ILE A 25 8.81 -4.93 1.54
C ILE A 25 7.90 -4.50 2.68
N GLN A 26 7.27 -5.48 3.31
CA GLN A 26 6.61 -5.30 4.60
C GLN A 26 7.66 -5.28 5.69
N ASP A 27 7.60 -4.27 6.54
CA ASP A 27 8.45 -4.23 7.71
C ASP A 27 7.94 -5.22 8.76
N THR A 28 8.82 -6.05 9.31
CA THR A 28 8.46 -7.05 10.32
C THR A 28 8.80 -6.59 11.73
N THR A 29 9.22 -5.33 11.89
CA THR A 29 9.65 -4.75 13.17
C THR A 29 8.68 -3.71 13.72
N ASP A 30 7.60 -3.44 13.01
CA ASP A 30 6.50 -2.57 13.45
C ASP A 30 5.39 -3.39 14.14
N ASP A 31 4.24 -2.77 14.37
CA ASP A 31 3.25 -3.28 15.30
C ASP A 31 2.22 -4.21 14.63
N PHE A 32 1.95 -4.02 13.33
CA PHE A 32 1.06 -4.86 12.54
C PHE A 32 1.28 -4.71 11.03
N ASP A 33 0.72 -5.64 10.27
CA ASP A 33 0.99 -5.78 8.84
C ASP A 33 -0.12 -5.22 7.92
N TRP A 34 0.30 -4.79 6.74
CA TRP A 34 -0.57 -4.60 5.59
C TRP A 34 -0.99 -5.95 5.00
N SER A 35 -2.19 -5.99 4.44
CA SER A 35 -2.74 -7.19 3.81
C SER A 35 -3.46 -6.84 2.51
N ILE A 36 -3.66 -7.82 1.64
CA ILE A 36 -4.50 -7.67 0.45
C ILE A 36 -5.96 -7.94 0.85
N SER A 37 -6.86 -7.04 0.47
CA SER A 37 -8.31 -7.25 0.52
C SER A 37 -8.88 -7.16 -0.88
N ASN A 38 -10.07 -7.74 -1.06
CA ASN A 38 -10.87 -7.55 -2.24
C ASN A 38 -12.15 -6.74 -1.93
N SER A 39 -12.57 -5.90 -2.87
CA SER A 39 -13.78 -5.09 -2.77
C SER A 39 -15.06 -5.93 -2.66
N ALA A 40 -15.02 -7.20 -3.08
CA ALA A 40 -16.10 -8.16 -2.88
C ALA A 40 -16.32 -8.55 -1.40
N ALA A 41 -15.29 -8.45 -0.55
CA ALA A 41 -15.40 -8.75 0.88
C ALA A 41 -15.79 -7.51 1.73
N GLN A 42 -15.82 -6.31 1.16
CA GLN A 42 -16.14 -5.08 1.90
C GLN A 42 -17.46 -4.46 1.41
N THR A 43 -18.40 -4.28 2.33
CA THR A 43 -19.68 -3.62 2.08
C THR A 43 -19.52 -2.10 1.93
N SER A 44 -19.04 -1.65 0.76
CA SER A 44 -19.11 -0.26 0.22
C SER A 44 -18.09 0.78 0.78
N PRO A 45 -17.71 1.85 0.02
CA PRO A 45 -18.40 2.49 -1.12
C PRO A 45 -18.03 1.94 -2.51
N HIS A 46 -19.05 1.79 -3.34
CA HIS A 46 -19.11 1.13 -4.65
C HIS A 46 -18.37 1.78 -5.84
N THR A 47 -17.17 2.36 -5.69
CA THR A 47 -16.35 2.64 -6.88
C THR A 47 -14.87 2.73 -6.53
N ASP A 48 -14.15 1.61 -6.71
CA ASP A 48 -12.69 1.64 -6.78
C ASP A 48 -12.28 2.30 -8.12
N HIS A 49 -11.42 3.33 -8.04
CA HIS A 49 -10.92 4.10 -9.18
C HIS A 49 -9.75 3.42 -9.92
N THR A 50 -9.41 2.17 -9.57
CA THR A 50 -8.31 1.41 -10.19
C THR A 50 -8.68 0.96 -11.62
N PRO A 51 -7.92 1.33 -12.69
CA PRO A 51 -8.17 0.85 -14.04
C PRO A 51 -7.80 -0.64 -14.17
N GLY A 52 -8.79 -1.47 -14.49
CA GLY A 52 -8.73 -2.93 -14.42
C GLY A 52 -9.97 -3.42 -13.66
N LYS A 53 -10.19 -4.72 -13.46
CA LYS A 53 -11.40 -5.16 -12.73
C LYS A 53 -11.44 -4.69 -11.25
N GLY A 54 -10.37 -4.06 -10.73
CA GLY A 54 -10.39 -3.09 -9.62
C GLY A 54 -10.99 -3.65 -8.34
N GLN A 55 -10.56 -4.85 -7.97
CA GLN A 55 -11.07 -5.52 -6.77
C GLN A 55 -10.04 -5.54 -5.67
N SER A 56 -8.75 -5.66 -5.99
CA SER A 56 -7.72 -5.91 -4.99
C SER A 56 -7.00 -4.64 -4.56
N PHE A 57 -6.84 -4.44 -3.25
CA PHE A 57 -6.09 -3.31 -2.71
C PHE A 57 -5.38 -3.70 -1.43
N LEU A 58 -4.32 -2.97 -1.13
CA LEU A 58 -3.61 -3.10 0.13
C LEU A 58 -4.37 -2.33 1.22
N TYR A 59 -4.59 -2.97 2.37
CA TYR A 59 -5.35 -2.38 3.47
C TYR A 59 -4.72 -2.72 4.82
N VAL A 60 -5.15 -1.95 5.81
CA VAL A 60 -4.90 -2.18 7.24
C VAL A 60 -6.20 -2.07 8.00
N ASN A 61 -6.38 -2.90 9.02
CA ASN A 61 -7.54 -2.83 9.91
C ASN A 61 -7.16 -2.12 11.21
N SER A 62 -7.50 -0.83 11.31
CA SER A 62 -7.21 -0.03 12.51
C SER A 62 -8.13 -0.35 13.69
N SER A 63 -9.26 -1.03 13.49
CA SER A 63 -10.24 -1.31 14.55
C SER A 63 -9.69 -2.24 15.64
N ALA A 64 -8.67 -3.03 15.33
CA ALA A 64 -8.01 -3.94 16.25
C ALA A 64 -6.74 -3.35 16.89
N GLN A 65 -6.33 -2.14 16.50
CA GLN A 65 -5.04 -1.54 16.87
C GLN A 65 -5.21 -0.43 17.91
N LYS A 66 -4.10 -0.07 18.56
CA LYS A 66 -4.04 1.00 19.55
C LYS A 66 -3.48 2.28 18.92
N GLU A 67 -3.77 3.40 19.57
CA GLU A 67 -3.14 4.67 19.21
C GLU A 67 -1.61 4.55 19.40
N GLY A 68 -0.87 4.86 18.34
CA GLY A 68 0.60 4.74 18.31
C GLY A 68 1.10 3.56 17.49
N ASP A 69 0.29 2.51 17.34
CA ASP A 69 0.64 1.35 16.52
C ASP A 69 0.82 1.77 15.05
N SER A 70 1.77 1.14 14.37
CA SER A 70 2.14 1.45 13.00
C SER A 70 2.32 0.20 12.14
N ALA A 71 2.04 0.39 10.85
CA ALA A 71 2.29 -0.58 9.79
C ALA A 71 3.02 0.11 8.64
N ARG A 72 4.10 -0.47 8.16
CA ARG A 72 5.03 0.14 7.22
C ARG A 72 5.34 -0.81 6.07
N ILE A 73 5.29 -0.23 4.88
CA ILE A 73 5.83 -0.85 3.68
C ILE A 73 6.84 0.10 3.05
N THR A 74 7.82 -0.47 2.37
CA THR A 74 8.86 0.27 1.66
C THR A 74 9.06 -0.32 0.27
N THR A 75 9.64 0.44 -0.65
CA THR A 75 10.05 -0.13 -1.94
C THR A 75 11.26 -1.03 -1.75
N SER A 76 11.27 -2.19 -2.42
CA SER A 76 12.35 -3.17 -2.29
C SER A 76 13.70 -2.70 -2.81
N LYS A 77 13.70 -1.61 -3.60
CA LYS A 77 14.90 -0.93 -4.07
C LYS A 77 14.73 0.57 -3.87
N PHE A 78 15.85 1.25 -3.67
CA PHE A 78 15.90 2.70 -3.70
C PHE A 78 15.74 3.20 -5.13
N PHE A 79 15.06 4.33 -5.27
CA PHE A 79 15.03 5.04 -6.55
C PHE A 79 16.40 5.73 -6.75
N PRO A 80 17.00 5.62 -7.94
CA PRO A 80 18.26 6.31 -8.22
C PRO A 80 18.07 7.82 -8.09
N ALA A 81 19.16 8.51 -7.70
CA ALA A 81 19.18 9.96 -7.73
C ALA A 81 18.83 10.44 -9.15
N SER A 82 17.86 11.33 -9.24
CA SER A 82 17.43 11.90 -10.51
C SER A 82 17.61 13.41 -10.48
N LEU A 83 18.02 14.00 -11.61
CA LEU A 83 18.10 15.46 -11.78
C LEU A 83 16.71 16.09 -12.02
N GLY A 84 15.62 15.33 -11.83
CA GLY A 84 14.24 15.74 -12.08
C GLY A 84 13.28 15.40 -10.94
N VAL A 85 11.98 15.59 -11.19
CA VAL A 85 10.91 15.35 -10.20
C VAL A 85 10.48 13.89 -10.22
N CYS A 86 10.68 13.18 -9.10
CA CYS A 86 10.06 11.88 -8.87
C CYS A 86 8.61 12.07 -8.40
N ARG A 87 7.64 11.49 -9.12
CA ARG A 87 6.22 11.57 -8.78
C ARG A 87 5.73 10.23 -8.26
N VAL A 88 5.19 10.24 -7.04
CA VAL A 88 4.44 9.12 -6.49
C VAL A 88 2.95 9.41 -6.67
N ARG A 89 2.21 8.45 -7.21
CA ARG A 89 0.76 8.53 -7.39
C ARG A 89 0.15 7.22 -6.90
N PHE A 90 -0.87 7.33 -6.07
CA PHE A 90 -1.62 6.19 -5.56
C PHE A 90 -3.03 6.65 -5.22
N TRP A 91 -3.95 5.69 -5.22
CA TRP A 91 -5.29 5.88 -4.68
C TRP A 91 -5.30 5.45 -3.22
N PHE A 92 -6.06 6.15 -2.40
CA PHE A 92 -6.27 5.77 -1.02
C PHE A 92 -7.72 6.01 -0.63
N TRP A 93 -8.19 5.21 0.31
CA TRP A 93 -9.47 5.40 0.97
C TRP A 93 -9.28 5.15 2.45
N MET A 94 -9.90 5.97 3.28
CA MET A 94 -9.87 5.85 4.72
C MET A 94 -11.30 5.92 5.22
N PHE A 95 -11.73 4.87 5.91
CA PHE A 95 -13.05 4.87 6.55
C PHE A 95 -13.11 6.00 7.58
N ALA A 96 -14.21 6.76 7.61
CA ALA A 96 -14.37 7.86 8.55
C ALA A 96 -14.78 7.31 9.93
N SER A 97 -13.81 7.20 10.85
CA SER A 97 -14.03 6.78 12.23
C SER A 97 -13.11 7.53 13.20
N ARG A 98 -13.38 7.44 14.51
CA ARG A 98 -12.50 8.02 15.53
C ARG A 98 -11.20 7.22 15.71
N GLN A 99 -11.20 5.97 15.26
CA GLN A 99 -10.07 5.04 15.30
C GLN A 99 -9.21 5.12 14.04
N THR A 100 -9.61 5.93 13.06
CA THR A 100 -8.87 6.05 11.80
C THR A 100 -7.58 6.84 12.06
N GLY A 101 -6.45 6.20 11.76
CA GLY A 101 -5.12 6.77 11.92
C GLY A 101 -4.73 7.75 10.81
N VAL A 102 -3.42 7.91 10.60
CA VAL A 102 -2.85 8.82 9.59
C VAL A 102 -2.04 8.03 8.58
N LEU A 103 -2.30 8.24 7.29
CA LEU A 103 -1.44 7.75 6.21
C LEU A 103 -0.28 8.72 5.98
N LYS A 104 0.97 8.26 6.08
CA LYS A 104 2.18 9.06 5.86
C LYS A 104 3.00 8.50 4.71
N VAL A 105 3.43 9.36 3.80
CA VAL A 105 4.37 9.02 2.72
C VAL A 105 5.72 9.66 3.05
N LYS A 106 6.80 8.88 3.03
CA LYS A 106 8.15 9.32 3.39
C LYS A 106 9.15 8.82 2.36
N THR A 107 10.24 9.58 2.18
CA THR A 107 11.43 9.15 1.45
C THR A 107 12.47 8.68 2.46
N LEU A 108 13.02 7.49 2.26
CA LEU A 108 14.14 6.98 3.05
C LEU A 108 15.44 7.34 2.32
N LEU A 109 16.33 8.07 3.00
CA LEU A 109 17.65 8.42 2.49
C LEU A 109 18.67 7.48 3.13
N LEU A 110 19.50 6.84 2.30
CA LEU A 110 20.71 6.17 2.79
C LEU A 110 21.63 7.25 3.38
N HIS A 111 22.10 7.03 4.61
CA HIS A 111 23.17 7.82 5.21
C HIS A 111 24.52 7.27 4.76
#